data_AF-A0A021VPZ9-F1
#
_entry.id   AF-A0A021VPZ9-F1
#
_cell.length_a   1.000
_cell.length_b   1.000
_cell.length_c   1.000
_cell.angle_alpha   90.00
_cell.angle_beta   90.00
_cell.angle_gamma   90.00
#
_symmetry.space_group_name_H-M   'P 1'
#
loop_
_entity.id
_entity.type
_entity.pdbx_description
1 polymer ?
#
loop_
_entity_poly.entity_id
_entity_poly.type
_entity_poly.pdbx_seq_one_letter_code
_entity_poly.pdbx_strand_id
1 'polypeptide(L)'
;MSSTKPTRTQREEARAVAERLQKEQQAAEARRQRTILISLLVVGLLAIGGVVAFIFANAGSTASATIDVPDLTDAEDPFEGIAAPPGATADGAIVVGPDGVAGSAEGADADAVTVKVYSDFLCPFCQLFEQTNGPVLADLRSAGDVVTEYHLVSILDRAAAGSQYSTRAAAAAA
;
A
#
# COMPACT_ATOMS: atom_id res chain seq x y z
N MET A 1 -53.28 -66.17 7.18
CA MET A 1 -52.94 -64.77 7.49
C MET A 1 -53.75 -63.87 6.55
N SER A 2 -54.93 -63.41 6.96
CA SER A 2 -55.76 -62.52 6.14
C SER A 2 -55.25 -61.09 6.24
N SER A 3 -54.64 -60.61 5.15
CA SER A 3 -54.31 -59.19 4.99
C SER A 3 -55.59 -58.44 4.63
N THR A 4 -56.17 -57.75 5.62
CA THR A 4 -57.32 -56.86 5.41
C THR A 4 -56.86 -55.60 4.69
N LYS A 5 -57.37 -55.35 3.49
CA LYS A 5 -57.07 -54.10 2.75
C LYS A 5 -57.69 -52.91 3.48
N PRO A 6 -56.92 -51.82 3.70
CA PRO A 6 -57.43 -50.63 4.39
C PRO A 6 -58.54 -49.96 3.59
N THR A 7 -59.55 -49.46 4.30
CA THR A 7 -60.73 -48.78 3.74
C THR A 7 -60.35 -47.43 3.12
N ARG A 8 -61.21 -46.89 2.25
CA ARG A 8 -60.92 -45.67 1.47
C ARG A 8 -60.64 -44.45 2.38
N THR A 9 -61.40 -44.33 3.46
CA THR A 9 -61.24 -43.29 4.50
C THR A 9 -59.94 -43.43 5.27
N GLN A 10 -59.53 -44.65 5.65
CA GLN A 10 -58.24 -44.90 6.31
C GLN A 10 -57.03 -44.50 5.44
N ARG A 11 -57.15 -44.59 4.12
CA ARG A 11 -56.09 -44.15 3.19
C ARG A 11 -56.04 -42.63 3.02
N GLU A 12 -57.18 -41.96 3.12
CA GLU A 12 -57.27 -40.49 3.05
C GLU A 12 -56.71 -39.83 4.30
N GLU A 13 -57.02 -40.35 5.49
CA GLU A 13 -56.43 -39.88 6.75
C GLU A 13 -54.92 -40.10 6.81
N ALA A 14 -54.43 -41.26 6.37
CA ALA A 14 -53.00 -41.55 6.31
C ALA A 14 -52.24 -40.58 5.37
N ARG A 15 -52.86 -40.17 4.25
CA ARG A 15 -52.30 -39.15 3.34
C ARG A 15 -52.27 -37.77 4.00
N ALA A 16 -53.36 -37.38 4.68
CA ALA A 16 -53.44 -36.10 5.37
C ALA A 16 -52.42 -35.99 6.51
N VAL A 17 -52.14 -37.07 7.24
CA VAL A 17 -51.09 -37.10 8.28
C VAL A 17 -49.69 -37.04 7.66
N ALA A 18 -49.45 -37.78 6.57
CA ALA A 18 -48.17 -37.75 5.86
C ALA A 18 -47.83 -36.35 5.31
N GLU A 19 -48.80 -35.64 4.75
CA GLU A 19 -48.62 -34.27 4.25
C GLU A 19 -48.32 -33.26 5.37
N ARG A 20 -48.94 -33.41 6.54
CA ARG A 20 -48.66 -32.56 7.72
C ARG A 20 -47.23 -32.76 8.22
N LEU A 21 -46.81 -34.01 8.37
CA LEU A 21 -45.45 -34.35 8.78
C LEU A 21 -44.41 -33.84 7.78
N GLN A 22 -44.68 -33.93 6.47
CA GLN A 22 -43.78 -33.39 5.44
C GLN A 22 -43.66 -31.86 5.50
N LYS A 23 -44.78 -31.14 5.70
CA LYS A 23 -44.75 -29.68 5.85
C LYS A 23 -44.00 -29.23 7.10
N GLU A 24 -44.16 -29.95 8.21
CA GLU A 24 -43.43 -29.69 9.45
C GLU A 24 -41.92 -29.93 9.29
N GLN A 25 -41.53 -31.02 8.61
CA GLN A 25 -40.13 -31.31 8.30
C GLN A 25 -39.50 -30.25 7.38
N GLN A 26 -40.18 -29.86 6.30
CA GLN A 26 -39.72 -28.81 5.39
C GLN A 26 -39.59 -27.45 6.10
N ALA A 27 -40.54 -27.11 6.97
CA ALA A 27 -40.47 -25.88 7.78
C ALA A 27 -39.33 -25.92 8.79
N ALA A 28 -39.04 -27.07 9.41
CA ALA A 28 -37.93 -27.26 10.33
C ALA A 28 -36.57 -27.16 9.62
N GLU A 29 -36.44 -27.78 8.45
CA GLU A 29 -35.23 -27.71 7.61
C GLU A 29 -34.99 -26.30 7.08
N ALA A 30 -36.02 -25.62 6.56
CA ALA A 30 -35.92 -24.25 6.09
C ALA A 30 -35.51 -23.28 7.21
N ARG A 31 -36.04 -23.49 8.43
CA ARG A 31 -35.59 -22.75 9.63
C ARG A 31 -34.11 -23.01 9.89
N ARG A 32 -33.68 -24.28 9.98
CA ARG A 32 -32.29 -24.64 10.26
C ARG A 32 -31.32 -24.10 9.19
N GLN A 33 -31.65 -24.24 7.91
CA GLN A 33 -30.86 -23.68 6.81
C GLN A 33 -30.78 -22.16 6.87
N ARG A 34 -31.91 -21.49 7.13
CA ARG A 34 -31.93 -20.03 7.30
C ARG A 34 -31.09 -19.59 8.49
N THR A 35 -31.16 -20.27 9.62
CA THR A 35 -30.32 -19.95 10.80
C THR A 35 -28.84 -20.18 10.50
N ILE A 36 -28.48 -21.27 9.82
CA ILE A 36 -27.09 -21.56 9.41
C ILE A 36 -26.58 -20.47 8.47
N LEU A 37 -27.33 -20.12 7.43
CA LEU A 37 -26.93 -19.07 6.48
C LEU A 37 -26.74 -17.71 7.16
N ILE A 38 -27.69 -17.31 8.01
CA ILE A 38 -27.57 -16.06 8.77
C ILE A 38 -26.36 -16.10 9.70
N SER A 39 -26.14 -17.22 10.41
CA SER A 39 -25.00 -17.36 11.31
C SER A 39 -23.66 -17.27 10.57
N LEU A 40 -23.54 -17.88 9.39
CA LEU A 40 -22.34 -17.80 8.56
C LEU A 40 -22.10 -16.38 8.06
N LEU A 41 -23.16 -15.67 7.64
CA LEU A 41 -23.06 -14.28 7.18
C LEU A 41 -22.59 -13.37 8.32
N VAL A 42 -23.17 -13.51 9.52
CA VAL A 42 -22.79 -12.72 10.71
C VAL A 42 -21.34 -13.00 11.11
N VAL A 43 -20.93 -14.26 11.15
CA VAL A 43 -19.53 -14.63 11.46
C VAL A 43 -18.57 -14.08 10.41
N GLY A 44 -18.93 -14.15 9.13
CA GLY A 44 -18.14 -13.59 8.04
C GLY A 44 -17.96 -12.07 8.17
N LEU A 45 -19.04 -11.33 8.47
CA LEU A 45 -18.96 -9.89 8.68
C LEU A 45 -18.11 -9.52 9.91
N LEU A 46 -18.24 -10.26 11.00
CA LEU A 46 -17.41 -10.06 12.20
C LEU A 46 -15.93 -10.34 11.93
N ALA A 47 -15.61 -11.39 11.17
CA ALA A 47 -14.23 -11.69 10.78
C ALA A 47 -13.63 -10.57 9.92
N ILE A 48 -14.36 -10.10 8.91
CA ILE A 48 -13.94 -8.97 8.06
C ILE A 48 -13.74 -7.71 8.91
N GLY A 49 -14.70 -7.37 9.76
CA GLY A 49 -14.60 -6.22 10.66
C GLY A 49 -13.41 -6.32 11.61
N GLY A 50 -13.13 -7.51 12.14
CA GLY A 50 -11.97 -7.78 12.98
C GLY A 50 -10.65 -7.60 12.24
N VAL A 51 -10.54 -8.08 10.99
CA VAL A 51 -9.34 -7.89 10.15
C VAL A 51 -9.13 -6.41 9.85
N VAL A 52 -10.18 -5.68 9.47
CA VAL A 52 -10.10 -4.24 9.21
C VAL A 52 -9.65 -3.50 10.48
N ALA A 53 -10.26 -3.77 11.63
CA ALA A 53 -9.87 -3.17 12.90
C ALA A 53 -8.43 -3.51 13.29
N PHE A 54 -7.98 -4.75 13.04
CA PHE A 54 -6.61 -5.18 13.29
C PHE A 54 -5.60 -4.46 12.38
N ILE A 55 -5.94 -4.24 11.10
CA ILE A 55 -5.12 -3.44 10.19
C ILE A 55 -5.01 -2.01 10.71
N PHE A 56 -6.11 -1.37 11.10
CA PHE A 56 -6.06 0.01 11.63
C PHE A 56 -5.39 0.13 13.01
N ALA A 57 -5.46 -0.91 13.85
CA ALA A 57 -4.79 -0.91 15.15
C ALA A 57 -3.27 -1.15 15.03
N ASN A 58 -2.82 -1.87 14.01
CA ASN A 58 -1.40 -2.15 13.74
C ASN A 58 -0.79 -1.30 12.63
N ALA A 59 -1.60 -0.57 11.87
CA ALA A 59 -1.16 0.59 11.13
C ALA A 59 -0.77 1.60 12.20
N GLY A 60 0.51 1.54 12.61
CA GLY A 60 1.05 2.33 13.69
C GLY A 60 0.53 3.74 13.58
N SER A 61 -0.08 4.22 14.67
CA SER A 61 -0.64 5.55 14.75
C SER A 61 0.33 6.52 14.11
N THR A 62 -0.06 7.13 12.99
CA THR A 62 0.47 8.43 12.60
C THR A 62 -0.05 9.41 13.65
N ALA A 63 0.44 9.26 14.88
CA ALA A 63 0.59 10.41 15.73
C ALA A 63 1.46 11.33 14.88
N SER A 64 0.82 12.35 14.32
CA SER A 64 1.50 13.59 14.06
C SER A 64 2.11 13.99 15.40
N ALA A 65 3.30 13.46 15.68
CA ALA A 65 4.27 14.22 16.43
C ALA A 65 4.28 15.54 15.70
N THR A 66 3.76 16.58 16.34
CA THR A 66 4.15 17.94 16.03
C THR A 66 5.67 17.86 15.90
N ILE A 67 6.15 17.92 14.66
CA ILE A 67 7.57 18.02 14.39
C ILE A 67 7.88 19.38 14.98
N ASP A 68 8.40 19.38 16.21
CA ASP A 68 9.08 20.52 16.78
C ASP A 68 10.30 20.66 15.89
N VAL A 69 10.15 21.41 14.79
CA VAL A 69 11.25 21.71 13.88
C VAL A 69 12.13 22.62 14.72
N PRO A 70 13.30 22.17 15.20
CA PRO A 70 14.17 23.04 15.97
C PRO A 70 14.49 24.25 15.10
N ASP A 71 14.54 25.43 15.71
CA ASP A 71 15.02 26.62 15.02
C ASP A 71 16.48 26.39 14.62
N LEU A 72 16.72 25.99 13.36
CA LEU A 72 18.04 25.59 12.85
C LEU A 72 18.95 26.80 12.60
N THR A 73 18.53 28.02 12.97
CA THR A 73 19.36 29.22 12.79
C THR A 73 20.56 29.26 13.73
N ASP A 74 20.50 28.54 14.85
CA ASP A 74 21.58 28.47 15.85
C ASP A 74 22.13 27.04 16.06
N ALA A 75 21.67 26.07 15.26
CA ALA A 75 22.23 24.72 15.30
C ALA A 75 23.61 24.74 14.62
N GLU A 76 24.68 24.44 15.37
CA GLU A 76 25.96 24.07 14.76
C GLU A 76 25.69 22.99 13.72
N ASP A 77 26.26 23.16 12.52
CA ASP A 77 25.99 22.26 11.40
C ASP A 77 26.32 20.83 11.85
N PRO A 78 25.32 19.93 12.01
CA PRO A 78 25.58 18.57 12.46
C PRO A 78 26.40 17.77 11.44
N PHE A 79 26.62 18.34 10.25
CA PHE A 79 27.48 17.83 9.19
C PHE A 79 28.85 18.53 9.13
N GLU A 80 29.18 19.41 10.08
CA GLU A 80 30.51 20.04 10.17
C GLU A 80 31.59 18.96 10.33
N GLY A 81 32.50 18.88 9.35
CA GLY A 81 33.55 17.86 9.30
C GLY A 81 33.15 16.53 8.64
N ILE A 82 31.89 16.36 8.23
CA ILE A 82 31.46 15.25 7.36
C ILE A 82 31.60 15.71 5.91
N ALA A 83 32.57 15.14 5.20
CA ALA A 83 32.71 15.41 3.78
C ALA A 83 31.47 14.88 3.03
N ALA A 84 30.84 15.75 2.24
CA ALA A 84 29.79 15.35 1.33
C ALA A 84 30.29 14.25 0.37
N PRO A 85 29.44 13.32 -0.07
CA PRO A 85 29.80 12.35 -1.10
C PRO A 85 30.36 13.06 -2.34
N PRO A 86 31.39 12.50 -3.00
CA PRO A 86 31.89 13.05 -4.25
C PRO A 86 30.77 13.19 -5.28
N GLY A 87 30.59 14.39 -5.84
CA GLY A 87 29.53 14.66 -6.82
C GLY A 87 28.17 15.07 -6.24
N ALA A 88 28.05 15.16 -4.91
CA ALA A 88 26.89 15.77 -4.27
C ALA A 88 26.99 17.30 -4.26
N THR A 89 25.86 17.99 -4.43
CA THR A 89 25.76 19.44 -4.23
C THR A 89 25.74 19.81 -2.75
N ALA A 90 25.89 21.09 -2.44
CA ALA A 90 25.80 21.60 -1.05
C ALA A 90 24.42 21.35 -0.41
N ASP A 91 23.36 21.28 -1.23
CA ASP A 91 21.99 20.92 -0.81
C ASP A 91 21.71 19.41 -0.91
N GLY A 92 22.75 18.58 -1.06
CA GLY A 92 22.68 17.12 -0.96
C GLY A 92 22.07 16.42 -2.19
N ALA A 93 22.08 17.07 -3.35
CA ALA A 93 21.60 16.49 -4.60
C ALA A 93 22.71 15.72 -5.32
N ILE A 94 22.32 14.65 -6.04
CA ILE A 94 23.19 13.99 -7.02
C ILE A 94 22.95 14.66 -8.37
N VAL A 95 23.98 15.33 -8.90
CA VAL A 95 23.92 15.98 -10.21
C VAL A 95 24.11 14.93 -11.30
N VAL A 96 23.28 14.97 -12.34
CA VAL A 96 23.44 14.13 -13.53
C VAL A 96 23.35 15.00 -14.78
N GLY A 97 24.45 15.02 -15.53
CA GLY A 97 24.65 15.76 -16.77
C GLY A 97 24.53 14.90 -18.03
N PRO A 98 24.87 15.44 -19.21
CA PRO A 98 24.64 14.82 -20.52
C PRO A 98 25.15 13.39 -20.69
N ASP A 99 26.28 13.05 -20.08
CA ASP A 99 26.85 11.70 -20.11
C ASP A 99 26.04 10.67 -19.30
N GLY A 100 25.05 11.13 -18.54
CA GLY A 100 24.21 10.32 -17.68
C GLY A 100 24.93 9.77 -16.44
N VAL A 101 26.15 10.23 -16.16
CA VAL A 101 26.94 9.81 -15.01
C VAL A 101 26.66 10.75 -13.84
N ALA A 102 26.47 10.16 -12.66
CA ALA A 102 26.30 10.90 -11.43
C ALA A 102 27.58 11.66 -11.05
N GLY A 103 27.40 12.90 -10.59
CA GLY A 103 28.44 13.74 -10.00
C GLY A 103 28.94 14.88 -10.86
N SER A 104 28.40 15.09 -12.05
CA SER A 104 28.77 16.23 -12.90
C SER A 104 27.61 16.76 -13.73
N ALA A 105 27.69 18.05 -14.09
CA ALA A 105 26.89 18.67 -15.14
C ALA A 105 27.74 18.96 -16.40
N GLU A 106 28.90 18.32 -16.52
CA GLU A 106 29.86 18.64 -17.58
C GLU A 106 29.27 18.33 -18.96
N GLY A 107 29.42 19.28 -19.88
CA GLY A 107 28.88 19.19 -21.24
C GLY A 107 27.45 19.71 -21.39
N ALA A 108 26.78 20.14 -20.31
CA ALA A 108 25.50 20.83 -20.41
C ALA A 108 25.67 22.23 -21.04
N ASP A 109 24.64 22.71 -21.73
CA ASP A 109 24.65 24.04 -22.32
C ASP A 109 24.63 25.14 -21.24
N ALA A 110 25.13 26.33 -21.60
CA ALA A 110 25.24 27.44 -20.64
C ALA A 110 23.87 27.95 -20.14
N ASP A 111 22.80 27.72 -20.93
CA ASP A 111 21.41 28.03 -20.62
C ASP A 111 20.58 26.79 -20.25
N ALA A 112 21.23 25.65 -19.98
CA ALA A 112 20.55 24.44 -19.55
C ALA A 112 19.71 24.66 -18.29
N VAL A 113 18.51 24.08 -18.27
CA VAL A 113 17.59 24.18 -17.14
C VAL A 113 17.88 23.08 -16.11
N THR A 114 18.05 23.46 -14.84
CA THR A 114 18.15 22.50 -13.75
C THR A 114 16.78 21.97 -13.33
N VAL A 115 16.58 20.66 -13.43
CA VAL A 115 15.38 19.97 -12.94
C VAL A 115 15.72 19.26 -11.63
N LYS A 116 15.17 19.74 -10.52
CA LYS A 116 15.33 19.13 -9.20
C LYS A 116 14.25 18.07 -8.96
N VAL A 117 14.66 16.83 -8.75
CA VAL A 117 13.79 15.67 -8.53
C VAL A 117 13.94 15.20 -7.08
N TYR A 118 12.91 15.39 -6.28
CA TYR A 118 12.83 14.83 -4.93
C TYR A 118 12.21 13.43 -5.00
N SER A 119 12.98 12.41 -4.62
CA SER A 119 12.58 11.01 -4.78
C SER A 119 12.84 10.20 -3.51
N ASP A 120 11.93 9.28 -3.19
CA ASP A 120 12.07 8.31 -2.13
C ASP A 120 11.95 6.90 -2.73
N PHE A 121 12.93 6.03 -2.48
CA PHE A 121 12.99 4.68 -3.07
C PHE A 121 11.83 3.76 -2.67
N LEU A 122 11.11 4.06 -1.60
CA LEU A 122 9.92 3.30 -1.20
C LEU A 122 8.64 3.85 -1.82
N CYS A 123 8.67 5.01 -2.48
CA CYS A 123 7.48 5.69 -2.98
C CYS A 123 7.02 5.14 -4.33
N PRO A 124 5.81 4.55 -4.42
CA PRO A 124 5.30 4.01 -5.69
C PRO A 124 5.01 5.12 -6.73
N PHE A 125 4.76 6.35 -6.29
CA PHE A 125 4.54 7.48 -7.21
C PHE A 125 5.86 8.05 -7.73
N CYS A 126 6.94 8.02 -6.95
CA CYS A 126 8.28 8.31 -7.45
C CYS A 126 8.70 7.28 -8.50
N GLN A 127 8.39 6.00 -8.27
CA GLN A 127 8.59 4.94 -9.27
C GLN A 127 7.80 5.20 -10.57
N LEU A 128 6.54 5.62 -10.47
CA LEU A 128 5.72 5.96 -11.64
C LEU A 128 6.28 7.18 -12.38
N PHE A 129 6.69 8.21 -11.65
CA PHE A 129 7.31 9.40 -12.21
C PHE A 129 8.57 9.04 -13.01
N GLU A 130 9.48 8.25 -12.43
CA GLU A 130 10.73 7.84 -13.07
C GLU A 130 10.48 7.02 -14.34
N GLN A 131 9.54 6.07 -14.30
CA GLN A 131 9.19 5.28 -15.49
C GLN A 131 8.57 6.13 -16.61
N THR A 132 7.82 7.18 -16.26
CA THR A 132 7.09 7.99 -17.23
C THR A 132 7.96 9.11 -17.81
N ASN A 133 8.76 9.77 -16.97
CA ASN A 133 9.48 10.99 -17.31
C ASN A 133 10.99 10.78 -17.40
N GLY A 134 11.54 9.70 -16.80
CA GLY A 134 12.97 9.39 -16.85
C GLY A 134 13.54 9.35 -18.26
N PRO A 135 12.88 8.69 -19.25
CA PRO A 135 13.34 8.72 -20.64
C PRO A 135 13.38 10.13 -21.23
N VAL A 136 12.37 10.95 -20.97
CA VAL A 136 12.30 12.34 -21.46
C VAL A 136 13.41 13.20 -20.83
N LEU A 137 13.63 13.06 -19.53
CA LEU A 137 14.70 13.76 -18.83
C LEU A 137 16.08 13.30 -19.33
N ALA A 138 16.25 12.02 -19.62
CA ALA A 138 17.49 11.48 -20.19
C ALA A 138 17.76 12.03 -21.59
N ASP A 139 16.74 12.10 -22.44
CA ASP A 139 16.85 12.66 -23.80
C ASP A 139 17.22 14.16 -23.73
N LEU A 140 16.50 14.95 -22.94
CA LEU A 140 16.79 16.39 -22.75
C LEU A 140 18.18 16.62 -22.17
N ARG A 141 18.60 15.78 -21.22
CA ARG A 141 19.93 15.84 -20.65
C ARG A 141 21.00 15.51 -21.68
N SER A 142 20.81 14.45 -22.47
CA SER A 142 21.75 14.06 -23.54
C SER A 142 21.87 15.12 -24.64
N ALA A 143 20.82 15.92 -24.86
CA ALA A 143 20.83 17.06 -25.77
C ALA A 143 21.59 18.28 -25.21
N GLY A 144 21.90 18.31 -23.91
CA GLY A 144 22.52 19.46 -23.24
C GLY A 144 21.53 20.44 -22.61
N ASP A 145 20.23 20.28 -22.91
CA ASP A 145 19.17 21.22 -22.53
C ASP A 145 18.83 21.22 -21.03
N VAL A 146 19.08 20.11 -20.34
CA VAL A 146 18.69 19.90 -18.94
C VAL A 146 19.82 19.28 -18.12
N VAL A 147 19.98 19.75 -16.88
CA VAL A 147 20.73 19.06 -15.83
C VAL A 147 19.74 18.54 -14.80
N THR A 148 19.84 17.27 -14.41
CA THR A 148 18.94 16.70 -13.38
C THR A 148 19.65 16.63 -12.04
N GLU A 149 19.02 17.14 -11.00
CA GLU A 149 19.49 17.06 -9.61
C GLU A 149 18.56 16.14 -8.82
N TYR A 150 19.04 14.96 -8.45
CA TYR A 150 18.25 14.01 -7.66
C TYR A 150 18.48 14.23 -6.17
N HIS A 151 17.44 14.63 -5.47
CA HIS A 151 17.39 14.71 -4.01
C HIS A 151 16.73 13.46 -3.45
N LEU A 152 17.55 12.55 -2.95
CA LEU A 152 17.08 11.29 -2.37
C LEU A 152 16.66 11.52 -0.92
N VAL A 153 15.35 11.54 -0.69
CA VAL A 153 14.72 11.80 0.62
C VAL A 153 14.22 10.51 1.26
N SER A 154 13.98 10.55 2.58
CA SER A 154 13.57 9.40 3.39
C SER A 154 12.19 9.59 4.05
N ILE A 155 11.25 10.18 3.31
CA ILE A 155 9.89 10.51 3.78
C ILE A 155 9.17 9.25 4.31
N LEU A 156 9.41 8.09 3.69
CA LEU A 156 8.68 6.85 3.97
C LEU A 156 9.40 5.90 4.93
N ASP A 157 10.51 6.28 5.55
CA ASP A 157 11.21 5.43 6.53
C ASP A 157 10.32 4.99 7.69
N ARG A 158 9.39 5.85 8.13
CA ARG A 158 8.41 5.52 9.18
C ARG A 158 7.45 4.41 8.77
N ALA A 159 7.16 4.30 7.47
CA ALA A 159 6.31 3.25 6.91
C ALA A 159 7.09 1.94 6.63
N ALA A 160 8.42 1.98 6.67
CA ALA A 160 9.29 0.86 6.29
C ALA A 160 9.50 -0.20 7.39
N ALA A 161 8.56 -0.33 8.35
CA ALA A 161 8.59 -1.31 9.45
C ALA A 161 9.94 -1.41 10.19
N GLY A 162 10.59 -0.27 10.42
CA GLY A 162 11.88 -0.18 11.13
C GLY A 162 13.12 -0.52 10.28
N SER A 163 12.96 -0.89 9.01
CA SER A 163 14.08 -1.20 8.10
C SER A 163 14.86 0.03 7.63
N GLN A 164 14.28 1.23 7.76
CA GLN A 164 14.84 2.50 7.23
C GLN A 164 15.23 2.37 5.75
N TYR A 165 14.36 1.72 4.97
CA TYR A 165 14.65 1.35 3.58
C TYR A 165 14.99 2.57 2.72
N SER A 166 14.26 3.67 2.86
CA SER A 166 14.48 4.88 2.06
C SER A 166 15.84 5.49 2.37
N THR A 167 16.21 5.63 3.65
CA THR A 167 17.55 6.13 4.04
C THR A 167 18.66 5.21 3.55
N ARG A 168 18.51 3.89 3.73
CA ARG A 168 19.55 2.94 3.32
C ARG A 168 19.73 2.87 1.82
N ALA A 169 18.65 2.96 1.04
CA ALA A 169 18.71 3.00 -0.40
C ALA A 169 19.30 4.33 -0.90
N ALA A 170 18.91 5.45 -0.30
CA ALA A 170 19.50 6.77 -0.59
C ALA A 170 21.02 6.77 -0.37
N ALA A 171 21.47 6.27 0.78
CA ALA A 171 22.89 6.15 1.10
C ALA A 171 23.68 5.17 0.20
N ALA A 172 23.00 4.23 -0.47
CA ALA A 172 23.64 3.29 -1.38
C ALA A 172 23.69 3.79 -2.84
N ALA A 173 22.83 4.75 -3.19
CA ALA A 173 22.77 5.35 -4.52
C ALA A 173 23.69 6.58 -4.66
N ALA A 174 24.08 7.18 -3.54
CA ALA A 174 25.09 8.24 -3.43
C ALA A 174 26.49 7.65 -3.22
#